data_AF-A0A3S4N3X0-F1
#
_entry.id   AF-A0A3S4N3X0-F1
#
_cell.length_a   1.000
_cell.length_b   1.000
_cell.length_c   1.000
_cell.angle_alpha   90.00
_cell.angle_beta   90.00
_cell.angle_gamma   90.00
#
_symmetry.space_group_name_H-M   'P 1'
#
loop_
_entity.id
_entity.type
_entity.pdbx_description
1 polymer ?
#
loop_
_entity_poly.entity_id
_entity_poly.type
_entity_poly.pdbx_seq_one_letter_code
_entity_poly.pdbx_strand_id
1 'polypeptide(L)'
;MKNYKLILFLLMLSARIFSQNTMNDTLKTNIEEPFDYKKYYDCDFGEGNVLIVIKKGKEFTDLTDLRKSGKGFAIKMEAIYSMEFADGQRYESSVVKSITQDSISITNFFNENAAKLAGQPFKLITYPLSSLKYVRFIDDRMLSLYSKRNIQKNFNMMVKKMDHAKMCPAVIQFRDRNNEMKVCHFYLTSQGYDLLYENNGRVYYMEGKIEWK
;
A
#
# COMPACT_ATOMS: atom_id res chain seq x y z
N MET A 1 27.34 25.74 -32.05
CA MET A 1 27.56 24.39 -31.50
C MET A 1 26.53 24.14 -30.42
N LYS A 2 25.66 23.14 -30.61
CA LYS A 2 24.44 22.90 -29.82
C LYS A 2 24.78 22.35 -28.42
N ASN A 3 24.13 22.90 -27.40
CA ASN A 3 24.29 22.60 -25.97
C ASN A 3 23.73 21.21 -25.58
N TYR A 4 24.34 20.13 -26.10
CA TYR A 4 23.95 18.76 -25.74
C TYR A 4 24.39 18.34 -24.33
N LYS A 5 25.31 19.10 -23.69
CA LYS A 5 25.79 18.78 -22.33
C LYS A 5 24.77 19.06 -21.23
N LEU A 6 23.84 20.01 -21.44
CA LEU A 6 22.83 20.37 -20.42
C LEU A 6 21.69 19.32 -20.35
N ILE A 7 21.38 18.68 -21.48
CA ILE A 7 20.30 17.67 -21.58
C ILE A 7 20.73 16.34 -20.92
N LEU A 8 22.02 15.97 -21.03
CA LEU A 8 22.53 14.80 -20.32
C LEU A 8 22.52 14.97 -18.79
N PHE A 9 22.72 16.19 -18.29
CA PHE A 9 22.74 16.44 -16.84
C PHE A 9 21.33 16.40 -16.21
N LEU A 10 20.30 16.79 -16.96
CA LEU A 10 18.89 16.70 -16.53
C LEU A 10 18.34 15.26 -16.53
N LEU A 11 18.90 14.36 -17.34
CA LEU A 11 18.53 12.93 -17.35
C LEU A 11 19.12 12.13 -16.18
N MET A 12 20.14 12.66 -15.49
CA MET A 12 20.79 12.01 -14.35
C MET A 12 20.14 12.34 -12.99
N LEU A 13 19.14 13.22 -12.97
CA LEU A 13 18.49 13.73 -11.74
C LEU A 13 17.12 13.11 -11.44
N SER A 14 16.64 12.16 -12.25
CA SER A 14 15.39 11.43 -12.00
C SER A 14 15.56 10.17 -11.14
N ALA A 15 16.78 9.82 -10.71
CA ALA A 15 17.01 8.80 -9.69
C ALA A 15 16.76 9.38 -8.28
N ARG A 16 15.58 9.98 -8.04
CA ARG A 16 15.01 9.89 -6.70
C ARG A 16 14.64 8.44 -6.54
N ILE A 17 15.48 7.76 -5.75
CA ILE A 17 15.34 6.39 -5.28
C ILE A 17 13.96 6.29 -4.61
N PHE A 18 12.91 6.05 -5.41
CA PHE A 18 11.76 5.35 -4.89
C PHE A 18 12.29 3.98 -4.54
N SER A 19 12.29 3.66 -3.25
CA SER A 19 12.61 2.33 -2.74
C SER A 19 11.69 1.30 -3.43
N GLN A 20 12.14 0.80 -4.59
CA GLN A 20 11.57 -0.31 -5.33
C GLN A 20 12.21 -1.64 -4.90
N ASN A 21 13.21 -1.58 -4.01
CA ASN A 21 14.04 -2.72 -3.62
C ASN A 21 13.63 -3.26 -2.24
N THR A 22 12.36 -3.60 -2.03
CA THR A 22 11.98 -4.39 -0.84
C THR A 22 12.20 -5.87 -1.16
N MET A 23 13.47 -6.28 -1.21
CA MET A 23 13.87 -7.66 -1.52
C MET A 23 13.39 -8.68 -0.46
N ASN A 24 13.16 -8.28 0.79
CA ASN A 24 12.72 -9.18 1.87
C ASN A 24 11.94 -8.45 2.97
N ASP A 25 10.75 -8.98 3.31
CA ASP A 25 9.98 -8.61 4.51
C ASP A 25 10.19 -9.55 5.69
N THR A 26 11.18 -10.43 5.58
CA THR A 26 11.62 -11.32 6.64
C THR A 26 13.03 -10.94 7.07
N LEU A 27 13.19 -10.58 8.35
CA LEU A 27 14.49 -10.17 8.88
C LEU A 27 15.06 -11.33 9.68
N LYS A 28 16.16 -11.91 9.18
CA LYS A 28 16.92 -12.93 9.91
C LYS A 28 17.83 -12.24 10.92
N THR A 29 17.28 -11.85 12.08
CA THR A 29 18.04 -11.16 13.13
C THR A 29 19.20 -11.96 13.72
N ASN A 30 19.29 -13.27 13.41
CA ASN A 30 20.29 -14.16 13.99
C ASN A 30 21.48 -14.45 13.04
N ILE A 31 21.48 -13.95 11.80
CA ILE A 31 22.45 -14.39 10.77
C ILE A 31 23.07 -13.23 9.95
N GLU A 32 22.45 -12.05 9.88
CA GLU A 32 22.96 -10.93 9.07
C GLU A 32 23.04 -9.62 9.87
N GLU A 33 23.82 -8.65 9.36
CA GLU A 33 23.85 -7.25 9.83
C GLU A 33 22.44 -6.73 10.15
N PRO A 34 22.27 -5.84 11.15
CA PRO A 34 20.95 -5.35 11.52
C PRO A 34 20.23 -4.81 10.28
N PHE A 35 19.14 -5.47 9.90
CA PHE A 35 18.34 -5.04 8.74
C PHE A 35 17.95 -3.58 8.91
N ASP A 36 18.51 -2.73 8.06
CA ASP A 36 18.22 -1.30 8.06
C ASP A 36 16.84 -1.08 7.44
N TYR A 37 15.80 -1.35 8.22
CA TYR A 37 14.40 -1.20 7.84
C TYR A 37 14.10 0.19 7.25
N LYS A 38 14.75 1.24 7.76
CA LYS A 38 14.57 2.62 7.30
C LYS A 38 15.15 2.87 5.91
N LYS A 39 16.12 2.05 5.47
CA LYS A 39 16.62 2.08 4.09
C LYS A 39 15.55 1.70 3.07
N TYR A 40 14.61 0.85 3.46
CA TYR A 40 13.62 0.26 2.57
C TYR A 40 12.23 0.88 2.73
N TYR A 41 11.91 1.31 3.96
CA TYR A 41 10.62 1.85 4.34
C TYR A 41 10.76 3.29 4.84
N ASP A 42 10.26 4.22 4.03
CA ASP A 42 10.14 5.62 4.40
C ASP A 42 8.97 5.78 5.40
N CYS A 43 9.33 5.74 6.68
CA CYS A 43 8.43 5.87 7.81
C CYS A 43 8.36 7.27 8.38
N ASP A 44 8.90 8.27 7.67
CA ASP A 44 8.65 9.64 8.05
C ASP A 44 7.18 9.95 7.77
N PHE A 45 6.42 10.17 8.84
CA PHE A 45 5.04 10.64 8.83
C PHE A 45 4.99 12.10 8.36
N GLY A 46 5.49 12.32 7.15
CA GLY A 46 5.47 13.59 6.47
C GLY A 46 4.18 13.79 5.69
N GLU A 47 3.97 15.04 5.29
CA GLU A 47 2.87 15.40 4.43
C GLU A 47 2.83 14.57 3.14
N GLY A 48 1.65 14.16 2.75
CA GLY A 48 1.43 13.49 1.48
C GLY A 48 -0.02 13.49 1.06
N ASN A 49 -0.28 12.94 -0.13
CA ASN A 49 -1.63 12.84 -0.65
C ASN A 49 -2.33 11.59 -0.12
N VAL A 50 -3.58 11.79 0.30
CA VAL A 50 -4.53 10.74 0.66
C VAL A 50 -5.68 10.83 -0.33
N LEU A 51 -6.10 9.68 -0.86
CA LEU A 51 -7.31 9.59 -1.68
C LEU A 51 -8.50 9.34 -0.76
N ILE A 52 -9.41 10.30 -0.71
CA ILE A 52 -10.65 10.21 0.05
C ILE A 52 -11.75 9.73 -0.90
N VAL A 53 -12.42 8.64 -0.51
CA VAL A 53 -13.50 8.00 -1.28
C VAL A 53 -14.80 8.14 -0.49
N ILE A 54 -15.75 8.92 -1.00
CA ILE A 54 -16.96 9.34 -0.26
C ILE A 54 -18.19 8.90 -1.04
N LYS A 55 -19.20 8.33 -0.37
CA LYS A 55 -20.48 7.99 -1.02
C LYS A 55 -21.09 9.24 -1.66
N LYS A 56 -21.63 9.10 -2.88
CA LYS A 56 -22.32 10.21 -3.57
C LYS A 56 -23.46 10.76 -2.69
N GLY A 57 -23.57 12.09 -2.64
CA GLY A 57 -24.52 12.79 -1.77
C GLY A 57 -24.12 12.86 -0.29
N LYS A 58 -22.90 12.45 0.07
CA LYS A 58 -22.30 12.69 1.40
C LYS A 58 -21.12 13.64 1.27
N GLU A 59 -20.84 14.34 2.36
CA GLU A 59 -19.75 15.30 2.45
C GLU A 59 -18.63 14.76 3.34
N PHE A 60 -17.40 15.16 3.03
CA PHE A 60 -16.23 14.93 3.86
C PHE A 60 -15.96 16.16 4.71
N THR A 61 -15.96 15.95 6.03
CA THR A 61 -15.57 16.95 7.01
C THR A 61 -14.13 16.70 7.43
N ASP A 62 -13.87 15.51 7.98
CA ASP A 62 -12.54 15.01 8.35
C ASP A 62 -12.46 13.48 8.30
N LEU A 63 -11.26 12.92 8.53
CA LEU A 63 -11.04 11.46 8.53
C LEU A 63 -11.75 10.73 9.69
N THR A 64 -11.97 11.41 10.81
CA THR A 64 -12.60 10.84 12.00
C THR A 64 -14.08 10.59 11.74
N ASP A 65 -14.77 11.58 11.16
CA ASP A 65 -16.16 11.47 10.71
C ASP A 65 -16.29 10.46 9.58
N LEU A 66 -15.38 10.47 8.60
CA LEU A 66 -15.40 9.55 7.45
C LEU A 66 -15.49 8.09 7.90
N ARG A 67 -14.68 7.71 8.90
CA ARG A 67 -14.66 6.36 9.46
C ARG A 67 -15.89 6.07 10.34
N LYS A 68 -16.20 6.95 11.30
CA LYS A 68 -17.29 6.71 12.27
C LYS A 68 -18.67 6.64 11.62
N SER A 69 -18.90 7.45 10.58
CA SER A 69 -20.22 7.59 9.95
C SER A 69 -20.45 6.62 8.78
N GLY A 70 -19.44 5.83 8.38
CA GLY A 70 -19.52 4.95 7.22
C GLY A 70 -19.84 5.69 5.91
N LYS A 71 -19.58 7.01 5.85
CA LYS A 71 -19.79 7.84 4.65
C LYS A 71 -18.79 7.52 3.55
N GLY A 72 -17.67 6.89 3.87
CA GLY A 72 -16.62 6.58 2.92
C GLY A 72 -15.41 5.95 3.59
N PHE A 73 -14.25 6.05 2.93
CA PHE A 73 -12.98 5.55 3.42
C PHE A 73 -11.81 6.31 2.78
N ALA A 74 -10.63 6.15 3.35
CA ALA A 74 -9.40 6.75 2.83
C ALA A 74 -8.47 5.65 2.28
N ILE A 75 -7.85 5.93 1.15
CA ILE A 75 -6.73 5.15 0.61
C ILE A 75 -5.46 5.96 0.88
N LYS A 76 -4.59 5.36 1.67
CA LYS A 76 -3.30 5.91 2.12
C LYS A 76 -2.15 5.19 1.45
N MET A 77 -1.03 5.90 1.30
CA MET A 77 0.22 5.32 0.82
C MET A 77 0.78 4.31 1.83
N GLU A 78 1.59 3.38 1.35
CA GLU A 78 2.25 2.28 2.06
C GLU A 78 1.31 1.22 2.67
N ALA A 79 0.01 1.33 2.42
CA ALA A 79 -0.99 0.30 2.74
C ALA A 79 -1.40 -0.54 1.51
N ILE A 80 -1.88 -1.74 1.79
CA ILE A 80 -2.39 -2.72 0.83
C ILE A 80 -3.88 -2.51 0.61
N TYR A 81 -4.29 -2.59 -0.66
CA TYR A 81 -5.70 -2.61 -1.04
C TYR A 81 -5.91 -3.61 -2.18
N SER A 82 -7.07 -4.26 -2.20
CA SER A 82 -7.50 -5.01 -3.38
C SER A 82 -8.25 -4.08 -4.33
N MET A 83 -7.62 -3.74 -5.45
CA MET A 83 -8.12 -2.80 -6.43
C MET A 83 -8.40 -3.48 -7.77
N GLU A 84 -9.44 -3.03 -8.46
CA GLU A 84 -9.74 -3.41 -9.84
C GLU A 84 -9.95 -2.14 -10.67
N PHE A 85 -9.33 -2.11 -11.85
CA PHE A 85 -9.33 -0.97 -12.76
C PHE A 85 -10.24 -1.19 -13.97
N ALA A 86 -10.44 -0.14 -14.76
CA ALA A 86 -11.37 -0.14 -15.89
C ALA A 86 -10.97 -1.12 -17.02
N ASP A 87 -9.68 -1.45 -17.12
CA ASP A 87 -9.12 -2.46 -18.03
C ASP A 87 -9.41 -3.91 -17.59
N GLY A 88 -10.06 -4.09 -16.43
CA GLY A 88 -10.36 -5.41 -15.86
C GLY A 88 -9.22 -6.01 -15.05
N GLN A 89 -8.06 -5.35 -14.97
CA GLN A 89 -6.95 -5.83 -14.16
C GLN A 89 -7.28 -5.67 -12.67
N ARG A 90 -6.94 -6.72 -11.90
CA ARG A 90 -7.14 -6.79 -10.47
C ARG A 90 -5.81 -7.05 -9.77
N TYR A 91 -5.54 -6.26 -8.74
CA TYR A 91 -4.39 -6.41 -7.88
C TYR A 91 -4.89 -6.64 -6.45
N GLU A 92 -4.62 -7.82 -5.89
CA GLU A 92 -5.20 -8.24 -4.60
C GLU A 92 -4.38 -7.78 -3.40
N SER A 93 -3.06 -7.80 -3.54
CA SER A 93 -2.10 -7.52 -2.46
C SER A 93 -1.12 -6.41 -2.85
N SER A 94 -1.59 -5.41 -3.61
CA SER A 94 -0.75 -4.30 -4.06
C SER A 94 -0.58 -3.22 -3.00
N VAL A 95 0.65 -2.75 -2.81
CA VAL A 95 0.99 -1.61 -1.95
C VAL A 95 0.79 -0.33 -2.73
N VAL A 96 0.06 0.63 -2.17
CA VAL A 96 -0.04 1.98 -2.75
C VAL A 96 1.25 2.74 -2.47
N LYS A 97 1.99 3.17 -3.48
CA LYS A 97 3.28 3.86 -3.32
C LYS A 97 3.17 5.37 -3.51
N SER A 98 2.24 5.84 -4.34
CA SER A 98 2.00 7.27 -4.52
C SER A 98 0.57 7.57 -4.94
N ILE A 99 0.11 8.77 -4.61
CA ILE A 99 -1.17 9.33 -5.01
C ILE A 99 -0.91 10.75 -5.52
N THR A 100 -1.34 11.06 -6.74
CA THR A 100 -1.37 12.43 -7.29
C THR A 100 -2.81 12.92 -7.36
N GLN A 101 -3.03 14.12 -7.91
CA GLN A 101 -4.38 14.67 -8.08
C GLN A 101 -5.27 13.81 -9.01
N ASP A 102 -4.65 13.07 -9.91
CA ASP A 102 -5.29 12.39 -11.03
C ASP A 102 -4.87 10.93 -11.18
N SER A 103 -3.87 10.45 -10.42
CA SER A 103 -3.35 9.08 -10.54
C SER A 103 -3.03 8.43 -9.18
N ILE A 104 -2.93 7.11 -9.21
CA ILE A 104 -2.45 6.26 -8.12
C ILE A 104 -1.42 5.28 -8.66
N SER A 105 -0.28 5.18 -7.98
CA SER A 105 0.75 4.18 -8.28
C SER A 105 0.74 3.08 -7.23
N ILE A 106 0.72 1.84 -7.69
CA ILE A 106 0.68 0.63 -6.88
C ILE A 106 1.76 -0.35 -7.32
N THR A 107 2.22 -1.20 -6.42
CA THR A 107 3.04 -2.37 -6.80
C THR A 107 2.14 -3.45 -7.41
N ASN A 108 2.65 -4.25 -8.34
CA ASN A 108 1.89 -5.38 -8.90
C ASN A 108 1.75 -6.57 -7.94
N PHE A 109 2.68 -6.72 -7.00
CA PHE A 109 2.66 -7.71 -5.92
C PHE A 109 2.89 -7.05 -4.56
N PHE A 110 2.83 -7.84 -3.50
CA PHE A 110 3.14 -7.38 -2.14
C PHE A 110 4.60 -6.89 -2.05
N ASN A 111 5.53 -7.71 -2.51
CA ASN A 111 6.96 -7.42 -2.59
C ASN A 111 7.62 -8.22 -3.72
N GLU A 112 8.95 -8.14 -3.84
CA GLU A 112 9.70 -8.83 -4.89
C GLU A 112 9.66 -10.36 -4.75
N ASN A 113 9.64 -10.90 -3.54
CA ASN A 113 9.52 -12.35 -3.31
C ASN A 113 8.19 -12.90 -3.82
N ALA A 114 7.09 -12.16 -3.61
CA ALA A 114 5.78 -12.53 -4.13
C ALA A 114 5.76 -12.51 -5.66
N ALA A 115 6.39 -11.50 -6.28
CA ALA A 115 6.53 -11.43 -7.73
C ALA A 115 7.36 -12.60 -8.29
N LYS A 116 8.50 -12.90 -7.63
CA LYS A 116 9.39 -14.02 -7.98
C LYS A 116 8.68 -15.36 -7.90
N LEU A 117 7.91 -15.60 -6.82
CA LEU A 117 7.11 -16.82 -6.68
C LEU A 117 6.07 -16.96 -7.80
N ALA A 118 5.48 -15.83 -8.23
CA ALA A 118 4.54 -15.79 -9.35
C ALA A 118 5.23 -15.86 -10.74
N GLY A 119 6.56 -15.91 -10.82
CA GLY A 119 7.31 -15.90 -12.08
C GLY A 119 7.19 -14.59 -12.86
N GLN A 120 6.91 -13.47 -12.17
CA GLN A 120 6.72 -12.16 -12.78
C GLN A 120 7.71 -11.12 -12.22
N PRO A 121 8.09 -10.10 -13.00
CA PRO A 121 8.91 -9.02 -12.49
C PRO A 121 8.11 -8.16 -11.50
N PHE A 122 8.77 -7.72 -10.42
CA PHE A 122 8.22 -6.73 -9.51
C PHE A 122 8.24 -5.35 -10.17
N LYS A 123 7.09 -4.67 -10.20
CA LYS A 123 6.91 -3.41 -10.93
C LYS A 123 5.99 -2.46 -10.18
N LEU A 124 6.28 -1.17 -10.35
CA LEU A 124 5.36 -0.09 -10.04
C LEU A 124 4.46 0.16 -11.25
N ILE A 125 3.15 0.19 -11.02
CA ILE A 125 2.13 0.42 -12.04
C ILE A 125 1.33 1.65 -11.65
N THR A 126 1.08 2.55 -12.60
CA THR A 126 0.32 3.78 -12.38
C THR A 126 -0.98 3.75 -13.17
N TYR A 127 -2.08 4.04 -12.48
CA TYR A 127 -3.41 4.15 -13.07
C TYR A 127 -3.98 5.55 -12.84
N PRO A 128 -4.75 6.11 -13.79
CA PRO A 128 -5.54 7.30 -13.52
C PRO A 128 -6.63 6.97 -12.49
N LEU A 129 -6.91 7.87 -11.56
CA LEU A 129 -7.92 7.69 -10.51
C LEU A 129 -9.31 7.40 -11.11
N SER A 130 -9.65 8.04 -12.23
CA SER A 130 -10.89 7.80 -12.95
C SER A 130 -11.10 6.35 -13.40
N SER A 131 -10.02 5.57 -13.53
CA SER A 131 -10.09 4.15 -13.89
C SER A 131 -10.31 3.21 -12.70
N LEU A 132 -10.18 3.69 -11.46
CA LEU A 132 -10.42 2.86 -10.27
C LEU A 132 -11.90 2.46 -10.20
N LYS A 133 -12.19 1.20 -10.47
CA LYS A 133 -13.55 0.68 -10.64
C LYS A 133 -14.07 0.09 -9.34
N TYR A 134 -13.27 -0.75 -8.70
CA TYR A 134 -13.64 -1.38 -7.43
C TYR A 134 -12.51 -1.38 -6.42
N VAL A 135 -12.89 -1.21 -5.15
CA VAL A 135 -12.06 -1.55 -4.00
C VAL A 135 -12.80 -2.63 -3.21
N ARG A 136 -12.10 -3.71 -2.86
CA ARG A 136 -12.66 -4.82 -2.08
C ARG A 136 -12.12 -4.78 -0.66
N PHE A 137 -13.04 -4.97 0.28
CA PHE A 137 -12.79 -4.99 1.70
C PHE A 137 -13.03 -6.41 2.16
N ILE A 138 -12.13 -6.93 3.00
CA ILE A 138 -12.41 -8.19 3.69
C ILE A 138 -13.46 -7.92 4.76
N ASP A 139 -14.53 -8.67 4.71
CA ASP A 139 -15.55 -8.69 5.74
C ASP A 139 -15.27 -9.82 6.75
N ASP A 140 -14.95 -11.01 6.24
CA ASP A 140 -14.55 -12.17 7.05
C ASP A 140 -13.49 -12.99 6.30
N ARG A 141 -12.35 -13.24 6.96
CA ARG A 141 -11.23 -14.01 6.40
C ARG A 141 -11.52 -15.49 6.32
N MET A 142 -12.08 -16.06 7.38
CA MET A 142 -12.35 -17.50 7.51
C MET A 142 -13.36 -17.94 6.46
N LEU A 143 -14.34 -17.09 6.17
CA LEU A 143 -15.39 -17.35 5.19
C LEU A 143 -15.10 -16.81 3.79
N SER A 144 -13.92 -16.19 3.57
CA SER A 144 -13.57 -15.54 2.31
C SER A 144 -14.65 -14.56 1.83
N LEU A 145 -15.25 -13.81 2.77
CA LEU A 145 -16.28 -12.82 2.47
C LEU A 145 -15.64 -11.45 2.20
N TYR A 146 -16.02 -10.87 1.06
CA TYR A 146 -15.52 -9.57 0.62
C TYR A 146 -16.66 -8.65 0.23
N SER A 147 -16.64 -7.41 0.72
CA SER A 147 -17.53 -6.37 0.23
C SER A 147 -16.87 -5.60 -0.92
N LYS A 148 -17.50 -5.69 -2.09
CA LYS A 148 -17.07 -4.99 -3.31
C LYS A 148 -17.67 -3.58 -3.34
N ARG A 149 -16.83 -2.54 -3.28
CA ARG A 149 -17.25 -1.13 -3.40
C ARG A 149 -17.06 -0.65 -4.84
N ASN A 150 -18.17 -0.37 -5.53
CA ASN A 150 -18.15 0.21 -6.88
C ASN A 150 -17.89 1.71 -6.82
N ILE A 151 -16.64 2.09 -7.05
CA ILE A 151 -16.16 3.46 -6.87
C ILE A 151 -16.82 4.40 -7.88
N GLN A 152 -16.73 4.07 -9.17
CA GLN A 152 -17.29 4.90 -10.26
C GLN A 152 -18.81 5.13 -10.12
N LYS A 153 -19.55 4.09 -9.70
CA LYS A 153 -21.01 4.18 -9.59
C LYS A 153 -21.44 4.94 -8.34
N ASN A 154 -20.88 4.63 -7.18
CA ASN A 154 -21.48 5.00 -5.90
C ASN A 154 -20.69 6.05 -5.11
N PHE A 155 -19.48 6.41 -5.56
CA PHE A 155 -18.57 7.27 -4.80
C PHE A 155 -18.05 8.44 -5.62
N ASN A 156 -17.70 9.50 -4.92
CA ASN A 156 -16.85 10.59 -5.38
C ASN A 156 -15.45 10.38 -4.80
N MET A 157 -14.44 10.77 -5.57
CA MET A 157 -13.04 10.71 -5.17
C MET A 157 -12.47 12.12 -5.09
N MET A 158 -11.66 12.37 -4.07
CA MET A 158 -10.93 13.62 -3.92
C MET A 158 -9.59 13.37 -3.26
N VAL A 159 -8.57 14.13 -3.67
CA VAL A 159 -7.22 14.00 -3.13
C VAL A 159 -7.00 15.13 -2.13
N LYS A 160 -6.54 14.78 -0.93
CA LYS A 160 -6.22 15.73 0.14
C LYS A 160 -4.79 15.55 0.60
N LYS A 161 -4.08 16.66 0.73
CA LYS A 161 -2.76 16.69 1.37
C LYS A 161 -2.94 16.63 2.88
N MET A 162 -2.22 15.74 3.56
CA MET A 162 -2.35 15.50 5.00
C MET A 162 -1.00 15.10 5.62
N ASP A 163 -0.78 15.46 6.88
CA ASP A 163 0.46 15.19 7.64
C ASP A 163 0.70 13.70 7.92
N HIS A 164 -0.35 12.86 7.82
CA HIS A 164 -0.29 11.42 8.07
C HIS A 164 -0.84 10.61 6.89
N ALA A 165 -0.22 10.82 5.72
CA ALA A 165 -0.67 10.22 4.46
C ALA A 165 -0.15 8.81 4.20
N LYS A 166 0.96 8.43 4.87
CA LYS A 166 1.56 7.09 4.78
C LYS A 166 1.17 6.23 5.98
N MET A 167 1.06 4.93 5.74
CA MET A 167 0.94 3.89 6.76
C MET A 167 2.28 3.16 6.85
N CYS A 168 3.15 3.59 7.76
CA CYS A 168 4.44 2.93 7.98
C CYS A 168 4.19 1.45 8.34
N PRO A 169 4.84 0.48 7.67
CA PRO A 169 4.72 -0.93 8.02
C PRO A 169 5.10 -1.21 9.47
N ALA A 170 4.48 -2.24 10.06
CA ALA A 170 4.80 -2.70 11.40
C ALA A 170 5.93 -3.74 11.34
N VAL A 171 6.88 -3.69 12.27
CA VAL A 171 7.89 -4.75 12.42
C VAL A 171 7.52 -5.59 13.63
N ILE A 172 7.19 -6.86 13.41
CA ILE A 172 6.64 -7.77 14.42
C ILE A 172 7.58 -8.96 14.63
N GLN A 173 7.76 -9.33 15.91
CA GLN A 173 8.49 -10.53 16.31
C GLN A 173 7.56 -11.71 16.52
N PHE A 174 7.78 -12.79 15.79
CA PHE A 174 7.07 -14.06 15.92
C PHE A 174 7.83 -14.98 16.87
N ARG A 175 7.49 -14.92 18.17
CA ARG A 175 8.18 -15.69 19.24
C ARG A 175 8.03 -17.20 19.04
N ASP A 176 6.90 -17.64 18.53
CA ASP A 176 6.57 -19.03 18.18
C ASP A 176 7.35 -19.55 16.96
N ARG A 177 8.02 -18.68 16.21
CA ARG A 177 8.80 -19.00 15.00
C ARG A 177 10.28 -18.68 15.17
N ASN A 178 10.88 -19.16 16.27
CA ASN A 178 12.29 -18.92 16.59
C ASN A 178 12.68 -17.43 16.58
N ASN A 179 11.81 -16.56 17.08
CA ASN A 179 11.99 -15.11 17.13
C ASN A 179 12.17 -14.45 15.75
N GLU A 180 11.58 -15.02 14.70
CA GLU A 180 11.56 -14.45 13.36
C GLU A 180 10.93 -13.05 13.37
N MET A 181 11.58 -12.08 12.71
CA MET A 181 11.06 -10.73 12.56
C MET A 181 10.42 -10.58 11.17
N LYS A 182 9.23 -10.01 11.11
CA LYS A 182 8.51 -9.72 9.85
C LYS A 182 8.14 -8.26 9.73
N VAL A 183 8.26 -7.74 8.52
CA VAL A 183 7.63 -6.49 8.10
C VAL A 183 6.21 -6.79 7.66
N CYS A 184 5.26 -6.07 8.26
CA CYS A 184 3.83 -6.28 8.08
C CYS A 184 3.19 -5.00 7.54
N HIS A 185 2.45 -5.10 6.45
CA HIS A 185 1.77 -3.96 5.83
C HIS A 185 0.29 -3.90 6.23
N PHE A 186 -0.21 -2.69 6.42
CA PHE A 186 -1.62 -2.48 6.72
C PHE A 186 -2.51 -2.77 5.52
N TYR A 187 -3.58 -3.52 5.72
CA TYR A 187 -4.61 -3.83 4.74
C TYR A 187 -5.98 -3.36 5.23
N LEU A 188 -6.77 -2.74 4.35
CA LEU A 188 -8.09 -2.21 4.70
C LEU A 188 -9.19 -3.28 4.67
N THR A 189 -9.82 -3.53 5.82
CA THR A 189 -11.00 -4.39 6.02
C THR A 189 -12.26 -3.54 6.24
N SER A 190 -13.44 -4.16 6.26
CA SER A 190 -14.68 -3.44 6.61
C SER A 190 -14.73 -2.93 8.04
N GLN A 191 -13.88 -3.46 8.93
CA GLN A 191 -13.80 -3.09 10.34
C GLN A 191 -12.66 -2.10 10.65
N GLY A 192 -11.78 -1.82 9.68
CA GLY A 192 -10.59 -0.98 9.88
C GLY A 192 -9.36 -1.60 9.22
N TYR A 193 -8.17 -1.20 9.68
CA TYR A 193 -6.93 -1.78 9.17
C TYR A 193 -6.54 -3.01 9.98
N ASP A 194 -6.08 -4.03 9.28
CA ASP A 194 -5.34 -5.16 9.86
C ASP A 194 -3.99 -5.31 9.13
N LEU A 195 -3.21 -6.33 9.45
CA LEU A 195 -1.86 -6.53 8.96
C LEU A 195 -1.74 -7.78 8.08
N LEU A 196 -0.92 -7.64 7.05
CA LEU A 196 -0.47 -8.69 6.15
C LEU A 196 1.05 -8.82 6.27
N TYR A 197 1.56 -10.03 6.18
CA TYR A 197 3.00 -10.28 6.10
C TYR A 197 3.31 -11.29 5.01
N GLU A 198 4.54 -11.27 4.52
CA GLU A 198 5.02 -12.20 3.52
C GLU A 198 5.91 -13.29 4.15
N ASN A 199 5.75 -14.52 3.69
CA ASN A 199 6.64 -15.63 4.01
C ASN A 199 6.83 -16.56 2.79
N ASN A 200 8.08 -16.65 2.32
CA ASN A 200 8.49 -17.43 1.14
C ASN A 200 7.68 -17.12 -0.13
N GLY A 201 7.45 -15.83 -0.39
CA GLY A 201 6.69 -15.28 -1.51
C GLY A 201 5.16 -15.35 -1.35
N ARG A 202 4.66 -15.94 -0.26
CA ARG A 202 3.22 -16.04 0.01
C ARG A 202 2.80 -14.99 1.03
N VAL A 203 1.62 -14.38 0.82
CA VAL A 203 1.08 -13.34 1.69
C VAL A 203 0.07 -13.96 2.66
N TYR A 204 0.18 -13.63 3.94
CA TYR A 204 -0.65 -14.17 5.02
C TYR A 204 -1.26 -13.03 5.83
N TYR A 205 -2.44 -13.28 6.37
CA TYR A 205 -3.04 -12.42 7.39
C TYR A 205 -2.34 -12.62 8.72
N MET A 206 -2.14 -11.53 9.46
CA MET A 206 -1.75 -11.64 10.85
C MET A 206 -2.93 -12.20 11.65
N GLU A 207 -2.71 -13.30 12.36
CA GLU A 207 -3.66 -13.94 13.27
C GLU A 207 -3.21 -13.74 14.72
N GLY A 208 -4.11 -13.26 15.58
CA GLY A 208 -3.85 -13.07 17.02
C GLY A 208 -3.57 -11.63 17.44
N LYS A 209 -3.26 -11.44 18.73
CA LYS A 209 -3.05 -10.12 19.34
C LYS A 209 -1.63 -9.62 19.03
N ILE A 210 -1.54 -8.43 18.45
CA ILE A 210 -0.28 -7.77 18.14
C ILE A 210 0.13 -6.91 19.34
N GLU A 211 1.26 -7.24 19.96
CA GLU A 211 1.90 -6.40 20.97
C GLU A 211 2.72 -5.33 20.27
N TRP A 212 2.15 -4.12 20.18
CA TRP A 212 2.90 -2.94 19.75
C TRP A 212 3.92 -2.58 20.83
N LYS A 213 5.20 -2.52 20.46
CA LYS A 213 6.26 -1.99 21.30
C LYS A 213 6.49 -0.51 21.01
#